data_AF-A0A2V7RG76-F1
#
_entry.id   AF-A0A2V7RG76-F1
#
_cell.length_a   1.000
_cell.length_b   1.000
_cell.length_c   1.000
_cell.angle_alpha   90.00
_cell.angle_beta   90.00
_cell.angle_gamma   90.00
#
_symmetry.space_group_name_H-M   'P 1'
#
loop_
_entity.id
_entity.type
_entity.pdbx_description
1 polymer ?
#
loop_
_entity_poly.entity_id
_entity_poly.type
_entity_poly.pdbx_seq_one_letter_code
_entity_poly.pdbx_strand_id
1 'polypeptide(L)'
;VGDRTPEGFFRLRGELDCAIARAIAYAPYADLLWCETSTPDLAEAQQFAEAVHEVAPDKMLAYNCSPSFNWRKHIDASTIARFQRELGAMGYKFQFVTLAGFHALN
;
A
#
# COMPACT_ATOMS: atom_id res chain seq x y z
N VAL A 1 0.37 -24.06 -10.66
CA VAL A 1 -0.67 -23.11 -11.13
C VAL A 1 -1.26 -23.72 -12.39
N GLY A 2 -2.51 -24.19 -12.34
CA GLY A 2 -3.15 -24.90 -13.45
C GLY A 2 -4.65 -24.64 -13.59
N ASP A 3 -5.28 -23.99 -12.62
CA ASP A 3 -6.72 -23.72 -12.66
C ASP A 3 -7.02 -22.35 -13.26
N ARG A 4 -8.05 -22.33 -14.12
CA ARG A 4 -8.68 -21.11 -14.63
C ARG A 4 -10.07 -20.92 -14.03
N THR A 5 -10.57 -19.69 -14.04
CA THR A 5 -11.97 -19.41 -13.75
C THR A 5 -12.86 -19.75 -14.97
N PRO A 6 -14.20 -19.85 -14.81
CA PRO A 6 -15.12 -20.04 -15.94
C PRO A 6 -15.00 -18.97 -17.04
N GLU A 7 -14.67 -17.74 -16.65
CA GLU A 7 -14.43 -16.60 -17.55
C GLU A 7 -13.07 -16.71 -18.27
N GLY A 8 -12.21 -17.65 -17.84
CA GLY A 8 -10.92 -17.93 -18.47
C GLY A 8 -9.71 -17.25 -17.83
N PHE A 9 -9.86 -16.60 -16.67
CA PHE A 9 -8.74 -15.96 -15.98
C PHE A 9 -7.80 -16.97 -15.32
N PHE A 10 -6.51 -16.66 -15.31
CA PHE A 10 -5.52 -17.42 -14.54
C PHE A 10 -5.58 -17.03 -13.07
N ARG A 11 -5.50 -18.01 -12.18
CA ARG A 11 -5.36 -17.75 -10.73
C ARG A 11 -4.01 -17.12 -10.46
N LEU A 12 -4.02 -15.96 -9.80
CA LEU A 12 -2.82 -15.26 -9.32
C LEU A 12 -2.60 -15.59 -7.83
N ARG A 13 -1.35 -15.83 -7.45
CA ARG A 13 -0.97 -15.77 -6.03
C ARG A 13 -0.72 -14.29 -5.69
N GLY A 14 -1.75 -13.65 -5.16
CA GLY A 14 -1.77 -12.22 -4.83
C GLY A 14 -1.15 -11.96 -3.47
N GLU A 15 0.17 -11.95 -3.43
CA GLU A 15 0.97 -11.61 -2.25
C GLU A 15 1.81 -10.35 -2.53
N LEU A 16 2.48 -9.84 -1.49
CA LEU A 16 3.31 -8.64 -1.56
C LEU A 16 4.37 -8.72 -2.68
N ASP A 17 4.94 -9.90 -2.94
CA ASP A 17 5.91 -10.12 -4.02
C ASP A 17 5.34 -9.73 -5.41
N CYS A 18 4.04 -9.97 -5.63
CA CYS A 18 3.40 -9.58 -6.88
C CYS A 18 3.28 -8.06 -6.98
N ALA A 19 2.93 -7.38 -5.87
CA ALA A 19 2.86 -5.92 -5.83
C ALA A 19 4.24 -5.28 -6.05
N ILE A 20 5.30 -5.81 -5.42
CA ILE A 20 6.68 -5.36 -5.61
C ILE A 20 7.10 -5.52 -7.08
N ALA A 21 6.89 -6.69 -7.68
CA ALA A 21 7.25 -6.93 -9.07
C ALA A 21 6.56 -5.94 -10.03
N ARG A 22 5.29 -5.62 -9.77
CA ARG A 22 4.53 -4.62 -10.52
C ARG A 22 5.09 -3.21 -10.30
N ALA A 23 5.35 -2.83 -9.06
CA ALA A 23 5.88 -1.53 -8.69
C ALA A 23 7.24 -1.26 -9.35
N ILE A 24 8.16 -2.22 -9.30
CA ILE A 24 9.46 -2.13 -9.98
C ILE A 24 9.28 -1.95 -11.50
N ALA A 25 8.39 -2.72 -12.12
CA ALA A 25 8.12 -2.59 -13.55
C ALA A 25 7.50 -1.23 -13.92
N TYR A 26 6.75 -0.62 -13.01
CA TYR A 26 6.10 0.68 -13.22
C TYR A 26 7.01 1.87 -12.86
N ALA A 27 8.04 1.65 -12.05
CA ALA A 27 8.92 2.72 -11.54
C ALA A 27 9.51 3.65 -12.61
N PRO A 28 9.90 3.19 -13.82
CA PRO A 28 10.43 4.09 -14.86
C PRO A 28 9.37 5.02 -15.47
N TYR A 29 8.09 4.76 -15.27
CA TYR A 29 6.98 5.38 -16.00
C TYR A 29 6.05 6.23 -15.12
N ALA A 30 6.21 6.16 -13.79
CA ALA A 30 5.37 6.86 -12.83
C ALA A 30 6.21 7.68 -11.85
N ASP A 31 5.76 8.89 -11.52
CA ASP A 31 6.40 9.75 -10.51
C ASP A 31 6.27 9.14 -9.12
N LEU A 32 5.07 8.63 -8.80
CA LEU A 32 4.75 7.95 -7.55
C LEU A 32 4.26 6.52 -7.79
N LEU A 33 4.58 5.63 -6.87
CA LEU A 33 4.04 4.26 -6.84
C LEU A 33 3.13 4.08 -5.63
N TRP A 34 2.05 3.34 -5.83
CA TRP A 34 1.06 3.05 -4.79
C TRP A 34 0.70 1.56 -4.82
N CYS A 35 0.94 0.88 -3.70
CA CYS A 35 0.36 -0.44 -3.44
C CYS A 35 -0.94 -0.26 -2.66
N GLU A 36 -2.05 -0.71 -3.22
CA GLU A 36 -3.32 -0.75 -2.48
C GLU A 36 -3.22 -1.81 -1.39
N THR A 37 -3.66 -1.48 -0.17
CA THR A 37 -3.62 -2.37 0.98
C THR A 37 -5.02 -2.58 1.57
N SER A 38 -5.26 -3.78 2.08
CA SER A 38 -6.54 -4.15 2.71
C SER A 38 -6.53 -4.05 4.25
N THR A 39 -5.35 -3.86 4.85
CA THR A 39 -5.16 -3.62 6.28
C THR A 39 -4.01 -2.65 6.52
N PRO A 40 -4.07 -1.80 7.57
CA PRO A 40 -2.98 -0.90 7.90
C PRO A 40 -1.86 -1.69 8.59
N ASP A 41 -0.77 -1.93 7.87
CA ASP A 41 0.41 -2.65 8.36
C ASP A 41 1.70 -1.91 7.99
N LEU A 42 2.46 -1.48 9.00
CA LEU A 42 3.73 -0.77 8.80
C LEU A 42 4.85 -1.71 8.34
N ALA A 43 4.81 -3.00 8.72
CA ALA A 43 5.83 -3.96 8.30
C ALA A 43 5.67 -4.29 6.81
N GLU A 44 4.43 -4.49 6.35
CA GLU A 44 4.14 -4.67 4.92
C GLU A 44 4.54 -3.42 4.10
N ALA A 45 4.22 -2.23 4.63
CA ALA A 45 4.59 -0.97 4.00
C ALA A 45 6.12 -0.76 3.93
N GLN A 46 6.85 -1.15 4.97
CA GLN A 46 8.32 -1.10 5.00
C GLN A 46 8.90 -2.06 3.96
N GLN A 47 8.45 -3.31 3.93
CA GLN A 47 8.96 -4.32 2.99
C GLN A 47 8.71 -3.91 1.53
N PHE A 48 7.54 -3.32 1.23
CA PHE A 48 7.27 -2.76 -0.09
C PHE A 48 8.24 -1.62 -0.45
N ALA A 49 8.42 -0.67 0.47
CA ALA A 49 9.27 0.50 0.25
C ALA A 49 10.73 0.10 0.03
N GLU A 50 11.29 -0.75 0.89
CA GLU A 50 12.66 -1.24 0.78
C GLU A 50 12.91 -1.95 -0.56
N ALA A 51 12.02 -2.85 -0.97
CA ALA A 51 12.17 -3.59 -2.22
C ALA A 51 12.07 -2.68 -3.46
N VAL A 52 11.23 -1.65 -3.43
CA VAL A 52 11.15 -0.65 -4.51
C VAL A 52 12.40 0.22 -4.52
N HIS A 53 12.86 0.69 -3.35
CA HIS A 53 14.03 1.57 -3.24
C HIS A 53 15.35 0.87 -3.53
N GLU A 54 15.43 -0.46 -3.39
CA GLU A 54 16.58 -1.23 -3.86
C GLU A 54 16.85 -1.04 -5.36
N VAL A 55 15.78 -0.92 -6.16
CA VAL A 55 15.87 -0.76 -7.62
C VAL A 55 15.70 0.70 -8.06
N ALA A 56 14.92 1.49 -7.31
CA ALA A 56 14.63 2.89 -7.59
C ALA A 56 14.73 3.75 -6.31
N PRO A 57 15.94 4.08 -5.84
CA PRO A 57 16.18 4.69 -4.52
C PRO A 57 15.40 5.98 -4.24
N ASP A 58 15.22 6.82 -5.25
CA ASP A 58 14.55 8.12 -5.12
C ASP A 58 13.04 8.06 -5.42
N LYS A 59 12.47 6.86 -5.57
CA LYS A 59 11.06 6.72 -5.96
C LYS A 59 10.14 7.16 -4.84
N MET A 60 9.33 8.18 -5.11
CA MET A 60 8.29 8.61 -4.17
C MET A 60 7.15 7.57 -4.12
N LEU A 61 6.63 7.33 -2.92
CA LEU A 61 5.53 6.39 -2.71
C LEU A 61 4.27 7.12 -2.26
N ALA A 62 3.12 6.50 -2.52
CA ALA A 62 1.83 6.94 -2.03
C ALA A 62 1.11 5.84 -1.23
N TYR A 63 0.32 6.24 -0.24
CA TYR A 63 -0.37 5.32 0.67
C TYR A 63 -1.81 5.78 0.95
N ASN A 64 -2.78 4.86 0.83
CA ASN A 64 -4.16 5.10 1.22
C ASN A 64 -4.41 4.68 2.68
N CYS A 65 -4.61 5.65 3.56
CA CYS A 65 -5.07 5.41 4.93
C CYS A 65 -6.58 5.13 4.89
N SER A 66 -6.98 3.91 4.52
CA SER A 66 -8.39 3.60 4.24
C SER A 66 -9.31 3.84 5.45
N PRO A 67 -10.46 4.50 5.27
CA PRO A 67 -11.47 4.66 6.32
C PRO A 67 -12.31 3.40 6.54
N SER A 68 -12.24 2.40 5.65
CA SER A 68 -12.91 1.12 5.85
C SER A 68 -12.22 0.24 6.89
N PHE A 69 -10.99 0.58 7.29
CA PHE A 69 -10.27 -0.15 8.32
C PHE A 69 -10.84 0.15 9.70
N ASN A 70 -11.07 -0.89 10.50
CA ASN A 70 -11.25 -0.70 11.93
C ASN A 70 -9.88 -0.49 12.59
N TRP A 71 -9.32 0.71 12.45
CA TRP A 71 -7.97 1.08 12.92
C TRP A 71 -7.68 0.59 14.35
N ARG A 72 -8.61 0.83 15.29
CA ARG A 72 -8.45 0.45 16.71
C ARG A 72 -8.48 -1.06 16.96
N LYS A 73 -9.00 -1.85 16.03
CA LYS A 73 -8.98 -3.32 16.10
C LYS A 73 -7.63 -3.89 15.67
N HIS A 74 -6.93 -3.22 14.76
CA HIS A 74 -5.70 -3.71 14.15
C HIS A 74 -4.45 -3.14 14.82
N ILE A 75 -4.49 -1.87 15.23
CA ILE A 75 -3.33 -1.17 15.78
C ILE A 75 -3.72 -0.33 17.00
N ASP A 76 -2.79 -0.20 17.94
CA ASP A 76 -2.99 0.55 19.17
C ASP A 76 -2.99 2.07 18.92
N ALA A 77 -3.51 2.84 19.88
CA ALA A 77 -3.65 4.29 19.73
C ALA A 77 -2.32 5.02 19.51
N SER A 78 -1.21 4.53 20.10
CA SER A 78 0.11 5.13 19.93
C SER A 78 0.67 4.89 18.53
N THR A 79 0.38 3.72 17.95
CA THR A 79 0.72 3.39 16.56
C THR A 79 -0.13 4.20 15.59
N ILE A 80 -1.44 4.32 15.81
CA ILE A 80 -2.33 5.17 14.99
C ILE A 80 -1.79 6.60 14.93
N ALA A 81 -1.42 7.18 16.08
CA ALA A 81 -0.95 8.56 16.17
C ALA A 81 0.37 8.82 15.41
N ARG A 82 1.19 7.79 15.22
CA ARG A 82 2.49 7.88 14.52
C ARG A 82 2.46 7.33 13.10
N PHE A 83 1.41 6.61 12.72
CA PHE A 83 1.35 5.81 11.48
C PHE A 83 1.81 6.58 10.24
N GLN A 84 1.23 7.76 9.99
CA GLN A 84 1.57 8.59 8.84
C GLN A 84 3.02 9.12 8.87
N ARG A 85 3.56 9.36 10.06
CA ARG A 85 4.94 9.81 10.24
C ARG A 85 5.92 8.70 9.92
N GLU A 86 5.64 7.49 10.40
CA GLU A 86 6.45 6.31 10.08
C GLU A 86 6.43 6.06 8.56
N LEU A 87 5.25 6.06 7.92
CA LEU A 87 5.14 5.99 6.45
C LEU A 87 5.95 7.09 5.75
N GLY A 88 5.90 8.33 6.25
CA GLY A 88 6.66 9.44 5.66
C GLY A 88 8.18 9.21 5.69
N ALA A 89 8.69 8.58 6.76
CA ALA A 89 10.09 8.17 6.89
C ALA A 89 10.49 7.08 5.89
N MET A 90 9.55 6.19 5.53
CA MET A 90 9.73 5.13 4.52
C MET A 90 9.64 5.63 3.07
N GLY A 91 9.37 6.92 2.83
CA GLY A 91 9.25 7.48 1.47
C GLY A 91 7.83 7.61 0.94
N TYR A 92 6.80 7.32 1.73
CA TYR A 92 5.40 7.61 1.37
C TYR A 92 5.12 9.11 1.49
N LYS A 93 5.41 9.87 0.43
CA LYS A 93 5.32 11.34 0.38
C LYS A 93 3.91 11.85 0.12
N PHE A 94 3.03 11.00 -0.40
CA PHE A 94 1.62 11.33 -0.59
C PHE A 94 0.72 10.35 0.16
N GLN A 95 -0.03 10.84 1.14
CA GLN A 95 -0.88 10.02 2.00
C GLN A 95 -2.29 10.59 2.07
N PHE A 96 -3.31 9.76 1.97
CA PHE A 96 -4.69 10.22 1.85
C PHE A 96 -5.71 9.25 2.45
N VAL A 97 -6.87 9.79 2.88
CA VAL A 97 -8.03 9.01 3.33
C VAL A 97 -9.11 9.12 2.25
N THR A 98 -9.36 8.03 1.52
CA THR A 98 -10.19 8.02 0.31
C THR A 98 -11.62 8.52 0.52
N LEU A 99 -12.26 8.13 1.62
CA LEU A 99 -13.68 8.44 1.90
C LEU A 99 -13.89 9.38 3.09
N ALA A 100 -12.87 10.16 3.49
CA ALA A 100 -12.99 11.07 4.64
C ALA A 100 -14.18 12.04 4.50
N GLY A 101 -14.36 12.62 3.31
CA GLY A 101 -15.46 13.55 3.04
C GLY A 101 -16.84 12.89 3.15
N PHE A 102 -16.98 11.62 2.73
CA PHE A 102 -18.23 10.89 2.84
C PHE A 102 -18.62 10.66 4.31
N HIS A 103 -17.68 10.18 5.13
CA HIS A 103 -17.90 9.93 6.57
C HIS A 103 -18.04 11.20 7.40
N ALA A 104 -17.52 12.33 6.94
CA ALA A 104 -17.73 13.61 7.60
C ALA A 104 -19.15 14.17 7.35
N LEU A 105 -19.76 13.81 6.22
CA LEU A 105 -21.04 14.34 5.79
C LEU A 105 -22.24 13.48 6.20
N ASN A 106 -22.09 12.14 6.24
CA ASN A 106 -23.16 11.17 6.50
C ASN A 106 -22.92 10.42 7.81
#